data_AF-A0A9P0CBU6-F1
#
_entry.id   AF-A0A9P0CBU6-F1
#
_cell.length_a   1.000
_cell.length_b   1.000
_cell.length_c   1.000
_cell.angle_alpha   90.00
_cell.angle_beta   90.00
_cell.angle_gamma   90.00
#
_symmetry.space_group_name_H-M   'P 1'
#
loop_
_entity.id
_entity.type
_entity.pdbx_description
1 polymer ?
#
loop_
_entity_poly.entity_id
_entity_poly.type
_entity_poly.pdbx_seq_one_letter_code
_entity_poly.pdbx_strand_id
1 'polypeptide(L)'
;MFFFKSKFCPICARALTKNIKAATHKCSKNWDGWSTSMESELILKGFRNSIKMHKLKYVKIIGDGDSSVYQKICLERPYEKTMVRKVECINHLFRNYYTNLRDLAEKNTVQKKKKK
;
A
#
# COMPACT_ATOMS: atom_id res chain seq x y z
N MET A 1 1.85 -15.33 12.34
CA MET A 1 1.59 -15.85 10.97
C MET A 1 1.44 -14.65 10.06
N PHE A 2 2.33 -14.52 9.07
CA PHE A 2 2.37 -13.38 8.16
C PHE A 2 1.44 -13.63 6.98
N PHE A 3 0.60 -12.65 6.64
CA PHE A 3 -0.18 -12.71 5.41
C PHE A 3 0.75 -12.35 4.26
N PHE A 4 0.78 -13.21 3.22
CA PHE A 4 1.56 -12.97 2.01
C PHE A 4 0.61 -13.02 0.82
N LYS A 5 0.62 -11.96 0.02
CA LYS A 5 0.09 -11.97 -1.33
C LYS A 5 1.25 -11.88 -2.31
N SER A 6 1.12 -12.49 -3.48
CA SER A 6 2.02 -12.28 -4.62
C SER A 6 1.28 -12.41 -5.94
N LYS A 7 1.65 -11.56 -6.90
CA LYS A 7 1.27 -11.68 -8.33
C LYS A 7 2.22 -12.56 -9.13
N PHE A 8 3.38 -12.83 -8.56
CA PHE A 8 4.48 -13.44 -9.26
C PHE A 8 4.74 -14.85 -8.74
N CYS A 9 4.90 -15.76 -9.68
CA CYS A 9 5.48 -17.06 -9.43
C CYS A 9 6.54 -17.34 -10.51
N PRO A 10 7.80 -17.62 -10.12
CA PRO A 10 8.88 -17.81 -11.09
C PRO A 10 8.64 -19.02 -12.01
N ILE A 11 7.97 -20.06 -11.52
CA ILE A 11 7.66 -21.27 -12.30
C ILE A 11 6.61 -20.95 -13.36
N CYS A 12 5.53 -20.27 -12.98
CA CYS A 12 4.51 -19.80 -13.93
C CYS A 12 5.08 -18.81 -14.94
N ALA A 13 5.91 -17.87 -14.50
CA ALA A 13 6.49 -16.86 -15.39
C ALA A 13 7.39 -17.50 -16.45
N ARG A 14 8.26 -18.45 -16.05
CA ARG A 14 9.12 -19.20 -16.99
C ARG A 14 8.33 -20.07 -17.95
N ALA A 15 7.25 -20.69 -17.47
CA ALA A 15 6.35 -21.50 -18.30
C ALA A 15 5.65 -20.64 -19.37
N LEU A 16 5.19 -19.44 -18.99
CA LEU A 16 4.61 -18.45 -19.90
C LEU A 16 5.61 -18.00 -20.97
N THR A 17 6.85 -17.66 -20.58
CA THR A 17 7.90 -17.25 -21.54
C THR A 17 8.23 -18.33 -22.56
N LYS A 18 8.15 -19.61 -22.16
CA LYS A 18 8.45 -20.75 -23.03
C LYS A 18 7.22 -21.31 -23.77
N ASN A 19 6.01 -20.75 -23.55
CA ASN A 19 4.74 -21.30 -24.04
C ASN A 19 4.52 -22.78 -23.69
N ILE A 20 5.00 -23.21 -22.51
CA ILE A 20 4.84 -24.58 -22.02
C ILE A 20 3.90 -24.55 -20.81
N LYS A 21 3.13 -25.62 -20.60
CA LYS A 21 2.31 -25.75 -19.39
C LYS A 21 3.20 -25.75 -18.15
N ALA A 22 2.84 -24.97 -17.13
CA ALA A 22 3.60 -24.93 -15.89
C ALA A 22 3.64 -26.32 -15.23
N ALA A 23 4.83 -26.74 -14.79
CA ALA A 23 4.98 -27.96 -14.01
C ALA A 23 4.13 -27.89 -12.73
N THR A 24 3.73 -29.05 -12.19
CA THR A 24 3.02 -29.13 -10.92
C THR A 24 3.90 -28.54 -9.81
N HIS A 25 3.43 -27.45 -9.19
CA HIS A 25 4.15 -26.76 -8.13
C HIS A 25 3.20 -26.05 -7.17
N LYS A 26 3.69 -25.71 -5.98
CA LYS A 26 2.97 -24.85 -5.05
C LYS A 26 3.04 -23.40 -5.54
N CYS A 27 2.03 -22.99 -6.29
CA CYS A 27 1.97 -21.66 -6.87
C CYS A 27 1.95 -20.58 -5.78
N SER A 28 2.90 -19.66 -5.86
CA SER A 28 2.97 -18.48 -4.99
C SER A 28 2.08 -17.34 -5.47
N LYS A 29 1.56 -17.41 -6.71
CA LYS A 29 0.66 -16.42 -7.26
C LYS A 29 -0.73 -16.63 -6.67
N ASN A 30 -1.18 -15.68 -5.85
CA ASN A 30 -2.48 -15.70 -5.16
C ASN A 30 -3.24 -14.36 -5.28
N TRP A 31 -2.83 -13.51 -6.22
CA TRP A 31 -3.41 -12.21 -6.45
C TRP A 31 -3.41 -11.86 -7.94
N ASP A 32 -4.58 -11.50 -8.46
CA ASP A 32 -4.78 -11.11 -9.86
C ASP A 32 -5.21 -9.64 -10.02
N GLY A 33 -5.50 -8.93 -8.92
CA GLY A 33 -5.92 -7.52 -8.93
C GLY A 33 -4.77 -6.53 -9.14
N TRP A 34 -4.98 -5.23 -8.89
CA TRP A 34 -3.93 -4.21 -9.00
C TRP A 34 -2.90 -4.31 -7.87
N SER A 35 -1.66 -3.86 -8.10
CA SER A 35 -0.59 -3.98 -7.09
C SER A 35 -0.90 -3.10 -5.87
N THR A 36 -1.39 -1.88 -6.10
CA THR A 36 -1.84 -0.97 -5.04
C THR A 36 -2.97 -1.55 -4.19
N SER A 37 -3.91 -2.28 -4.81
CA SER A 37 -5.02 -2.91 -4.08
C SER A 37 -4.56 -4.09 -3.22
N MET A 38 -3.45 -4.73 -3.60
CA MET A 38 -2.87 -5.87 -2.89
C MET A 38 -2.47 -5.55 -1.46
N GLU A 39 -1.79 -4.42 -1.27
CA GLU A 39 -1.36 -3.94 0.05
C GLU A 39 -2.58 -3.59 0.90
N SER A 40 -3.54 -2.87 0.31
CA SER A 40 -4.77 -2.49 1.01
C SER A 40 -5.53 -3.71 1.54
N GLU A 41 -5.63 -4.77 0.76
CA GLU A 41 -6.37 -5.97 1.16
C GLU A 41 -5.59 -6.84 2.15
N LEU A 42 -4.26 -6.81 2.09
CA LEU A 42 -3.41 -7.45 3.07
C LEU A 42 -3.57 -6.80 4.46
N ILE A 43 -3.57 -5.46 4.48
CA ILE A 43 -3.77 -4.67 5.69
C ILE A 43 -5.16 -4.96 6.27
N LEU A 44 -6.22 -4.90 5.47
CA LEU A 44 -7.59 -5.23 5.91
C LEU A 44 -7.69 -6.63 6.52
N LYS A 45 -7.08 -7.63 5.87
CA LYS A 45 -7.02 -8.99 6.42
C LYS A 45 -6.31 -9.04 7.76
N GLY A 46 -5.23 -8.27 7.93
CA GLY A 46 -4.55 -8.09 9.20
C GLY A 46 -5.45 -7.49 10.29
N PHE A 47 -6.25 -6.47 9.95
CA PHE A 47 -7.21 -5.86 10.87
C PHE A 47 -8.33 -6.82 11.26
N ARG A 48 -8.93 -7.55 10.31
CA ARG A 48 -9.97 -8.55 10.56
C ARG A 48 -9.50 -9.67 11.50
N ASN A 49 -8.27 -10.13 11.29
CA ASN A 49 -7.73 -11.28 12.01
C ASN A 49 -6.97 -10.90 13.29
N SER A 50 -6.75 -9.60 13.54
CA SER A 50 -5.98 -9.07 14.67
C SER A 50 -6.40 -9.67 16.02
N ILE A 51 -7.69 -9.64 16.35
CA ILE A 51 -8.24 -10.14 17.62
C ILE A 51 -8.09 -11.66 17.69
N LYS A 52 -8.44 -12.38 16.62
CA LYS A 52 -8.41 -13.85 16.58
C LYS A 52 -6.99 -14.39 16.73
N MET A 53 -6.01 -13.76 16.10
CA MET A 53 -4.64 -14.27 16.03
C MET A 53 -3.73 -13.74 17.14
N HIS A 54 -3.93 -12.48 17.53
CA HIS A 54 -3.01 -11.78 18.43
C HIS A 54 -3.70 -11.25 19.69
N LYS A 55 -5.03 -11.30 19.79
CA LYS A 55 -5.82 -10.73 20.90
C LYS A 55 -5.54 -9.24 21.14
N LEU A 56 -5.16 -8.52 20.08
CA LEU A 56 -4.83 -7.09 20.11
C LEU A 56 -5.76 -6.29 19.19
N LYS A 57 -5.95 -5.02 19.51
CA LYS A 57 -6.69 -4.05 18.67
C LYS A 57 -5.73 -3.00 18.16
N TYR A 58 -5.69 -2.83 16.85
CA TYR A 58 -4.91 -1.78 16.19
C TYR A 58 -5.71 -0.47 16.17
N VAL A 59 -5.27 0.52 16.96
CA VAL A 59 -5.99 1.80 17.10
C VAL A 59 -5.47 2.90 16.17
N LYS A 60 -4.26 2.73 15.64
CA LYS A 60 -3.60 3.68 14.75
C LYS A 60 -3.04 2.94 13.55
N ILE A 61 -3.15 3.55 12.37
CA ILE A 61 -2.45 3.12 11.16
C ILE A 61 -1.51 4.26 10.74
N ILE A 62 -0.26 3.91 10.45
CA ILE A 62 0.72 4.83 9.89
C ILE A 62 0.74 4.58 8.39
N GLY A 63 0.39 5.59 7.61
CA GLY A 63 0.35 5.51 6.16
C GLY A 63 1.16 6.64 5.53
N ASP A 64 1.49 6.47 4.26
CA ASP A 64 1.74 7.60 3.38
C ASP A 64 0.41 8.35 3.12
N GLY A 65 0.48 9.43 2.35
CA GLY A 65 -0.67 10.27 2.04
C GLY A 65 -1.85 9.52 1.38
N ASP A 66 -1.67 8.26 0.99
CA ASP A 66 -2.70 7.43 0.37
C ASP A 66 -3.87 7.17 1.32
N SER A 67 -5.01 7.73 0.93
CA SER A 67 -6.25 7.65 1.72
C SER A 67 -7.11 6.43 1.37
N SER A 68 -6.75 5.69 0.31
CA SER A 68 -7.51 4.56 -0.22
C SER A 68 -7.58 3.38 0.77
N VAL A 69 -6.49 3.10 1.49
CA VAL A 69 -6.43 2.03 2.50
C VAL A 69 -7.27 2.40 3.72
N TYR A 70 -7.12 3.64 4.20
CA TYR A 70 -7.83 4.14 5.38
C TYR A 70 -9.36 4.13 5.19
N GLN A 71 -9.83 4.55 4.01
CA GLN A 71 -11.26 4.50 3.68
C GLN A 71 -11.83 3.09 3.80
N LYS A 72 -11.13 2.08 3.26
CA LYS A 72 -11.57 0.68 3.37
C LYS A 72 -11.62 0.20 4.83
N ILE A 73 -10.65 0.60 5.66
CA ILE A 73 -10.63 0.25 7.09
C ILE A 73 -11.82 0.89 7.83
N CYS A 74 -12.13 2.15 7.51
CA CYS A 74 -13.29 2.84 8.08
C CYS A 74 -14.62 2.19 7.71
N LEU A 75 -14.78 1.78 6.44
CA LEU A 75 -15.97 1.08 5.95
C LEU A 75 -16.13 -0.29 6.61
N GLU A 76 -15.04 -1.03 6.75
CA GLU A 76 -15.01 -2.36 7.35
C GLU A 76 -15.30 -2.35 8.85
N ARG A 77 -14.96 -1.26 9.54
CA ARG A 77 -15.13 -1.07 11.00
C ARG A 77 -14.74 -2.34 11.78
N PRO A 78 -13.45 -2.75 11.74
CA PRO A 78 -12.98 -4.00 12.34
C PRO A 78 -13.19 -4.10 13.86
N TYR A 79 -13.45 -2.97 14.52
CA TYR A 79 -13.74 -2.91 15.96
C TYR A 79 -15.02 -2.08 16.20
N GLU A 80 -16.01 -2.67 16.88
CA GLU A 80 -17.32 -2.05 17.10
C GLU A 80 -17.24 -0.67 17.79
N LYS A 81 -16.46 -0.60 18.88
CA LYS A 81 -16.36 0.59 19.76
C LYS A 81 -15.16 1.48 19.48
N THR A 82 -14.30 1.14 18.52
CA THR A 82 -13.02 1.85 18.33
C THR A 82 -12.77 2.16 16.87
N MET A 83 -12.76 3.45 16.54
CA MET A 83 -12.32 3.91 15.23
C MET A 83 -10.80 3.92 15.14
N VAL A 84 -10.28 3.38 14.06
CA VAL A 84 -8.85 3.43 13.74
C VAL A 84 -8.49 4.85 13.31
N ARG A 85 -7.40 5.41 13.82
CA ARG A 85 -6.91 6.75 13.44
C ARG A 85 -5.81 6.63 12.41
N LYS A 86 -5.87 7.44 11.34
CA LYS A 86 -4.75 7.61 10.41
C LYS A 86 -3.70 8.55 11.03
N VAL A 87 -2.44 8.16 10.94
CA VAL A 87 -1.28 8.99 11.25
C VAL A 87 -0.41 9.05 10.00
N GLU A 88 -0.03 10.25 9.59
CA GLU A 88 0.84 10.45 8.43
C GLU A 88 2.28 10.06 8.78
N CYS A 89 2.95 9.43 7.82
CA CYS A 89 4.36 9.09 7.95
C CYS A 89 5.23 10.35 7.86
N ILE A 90 6.03 10.61 8.90
CA ILE A 90 6.94 11.77 8.98
C ILE A 90 7.89 11.84 7.78
N ASN A 91 8.43 10.72 7.33
CA ASN A 91 9.34 10.68 6.17
C ASN A 91 8.62 11.10 4.88
N HIS A 92 7.37 10.65 4.70
CA HIS A 92 6.55 11.06 3.55
C HIS A 92 6.18 12.55 3.65
N LEU A 93 5.86 13.04 4.84
CA LEU A 93 5.59 14.45 5.08
C LEU A 93 6.79 15.32 4.70
N PHE A 94 8.00 14.98 5.15
CA PHE A 94 9.21 15.71 4.80
C PHE A 94 9.53 15.65 3.31
N ARG A 95 9.33 14.49 2.67
CA ARG A 95 9.53 14.34 1.22
C ARG A 95 8.58 15.25 0.44
N ASN A 96 7.30 15.26 0.80
CA ASN A 96 6.30 16.13 0.19
C ASN A 96 6.64 17.60 0.40
N TYR A 97 7.05 17.97 1.61
CA TYR A 97 7.47 19.33 1.93
C TYR A 97 8.67 19.78 1.08
N TYR A 98 9.71 18.94 0.98
CA TYR A 98 10.88 19.20 0.16
C TYR A 98 10.54 19.35 -1.33
N THR A 99 9.74 18.43 -1.88
CA THR A 99 9.30 18.50 -3.29
C THR A 99 8.54 19.80 -3.56
N ASN A 100 7.61 20.18 -2.69
CA ASN A 100 6.85 21.43 -2.84
C ASN A 100 7.75 22.67 -2.80
N LEU A 101 8.74 22.72 -1.89
CA LEU A 101 9.70 23.82 -1.83
C LEU A 101 10.53 23.91 -3.11
N ARG A 102 10.99 22.76 -3.62
CA ARG A 102 11.75 22.69 -4.87
C ARG A 102 10.92 23.19 -6.06
N ASP A 103 9.68 22.74 -6.18
CA ASP A 103 8.76 23.16 -7.25
C ASP A 103 8.50 24.67 -7.22
N LEU A 104 8.37 25.26 -6.02
CA LEU A 104 8.22 26.70 -5.85
C LEU A 104 9.49 27.46 -6.26
N ALA A 105 10.67 26.97 -5.88
CA ALA A 105 11.93 27.58 -6.27
C ALA A 105 12.12 27.54 -7.79
N GLU A 106 11.85 26.41 -8.43
CA GLU A 106 11.91 26.26 -9.89
C GLU A 106 10.91 27.20 -10.59
N LYS A 107 9.66 27.28 -10.14
CA LYS A 107 8.66 28.22 -10.71
C LYS A 107 9.08 29.68 -10.58
N ASN A 108 9.64 30.08 -9.43
CA ASN A 108 10.11 31.45 -9.20
C ASN A 108 11.32 31.83 -10.08
N THR A 109 12.21 30.88 -10.38
CA THR A 109 13.35 31.13 -11.29
C THR A 109 12.90 31.27 -12.76
N VAL A 110 11.91 30.49 -13.20
CA VAL A 110 11.33 30.60 -14.54
C VAL A 110 10.62 31.94 -14.75
N GLN A 111 9.88 32.44 -13.74
CA GLN A 111 9.22 33.75 -13.81
C GLN A 111 10.22 34.92 -13.89
N LYS A 112 11.38 34.82 -13.20
CA LYS A 112 12.44 35.84 -13.31
C LYS A 112 13.11 35.87 -14.70
N LYS A 113 13.17 34.74 -15.42
CA LYS A 113 13.70 34.68 -16.79
C LYS A 113 12.73 35.21 -17.85
N LYS A 114 11.41 35.18 -17.62
CA LYS A 114 10.39 35.73 -18.54
C LYS A 114 10.18 37.25 -18.42
N LYS A 115 10.68 37.87 -17.36
CA LYS A 115 10.58 39.33 -17.10
C LYS A 115 11.86 40.10 -17.47
N LYS A 116 12.85 39.43 -18.06
CA LYS A 116 14.05 40.05 -18.63
C LYS A 116 13.98 40.00 -20.14
#